data_AF-A0A8J6V0M4-F1
#
_entry.id   AF-A0A8J6V0M4-F1
#
_cell.length_a   1.000
_cell.length_b   1.000
_cell.length_c   1.000
_cell.angle_alpha   90.00
_cell.angle_beta   90.00
_cell.angle_gamma   90.00
#
_symmetry.space_group_name_H-M   'P 1'
#
loop_
_entity.id
_entity.type
_entity.pdbx_description
1 polymer ?
#
loop_
_entity_poly.entity_id
_entity_poly.type
_entity_poly.pdbx_seq_one_letter_code
_entity_poly.pdbx_strand_id
1 'polypeptide(L)'
;MALIKIGDKWQFGNEFELEEIVWKNLPRLLNLKPFKRQFQIRGQICDILALDDQQRLVVIELKNVEDRYVAQQLTRYYNALKEYASFEEVDLEQPIRLIAITPSFHQDTLTDCKYSVLDIELMSFQLEAKADCLYLELIGAREGTITPLLIQQESISLQTAIPIPEPPRKLLNWLSHASDAEFNATMMLREKVLGFDKRIKEIIEPQRIVYGRGITKPCCELKKTGAFGFTDSELARFFWLPHPGGKPPVLRMMIGTDKSEQSVTGLLYCPKSSRSKDLWRFPGLNHGIGNYSKIPDVYKPFLDKEMNCSLSNLVDLALQTWQQRFQ
;
A
#
# COMPACT_ATOMS: atom_id res chain seq x y z
N MET A 1 2.23 13.68 -6.05
CA MET A 1 2.16 12.37 -6.69
C MET A 1 3.18 11.48 -6.01
N ALA A 2 2.75 10.43 -5.29
CA ALA A 2 3.65 9.47 -4.67
C ALA A 2 3.79 8.23 -5.57
N LEU A 3 4.98 8.07 -6.14
CA LEU A 3 5.38 6.90 -6.91
C LEU A 3 6.44 6.13 -6.13
N ILE A 4 6.31 4.82 -6.09
CA ILE A 4 7.25 3.93 -5.39
C ILE A 4 8.02 3.15 -6.45
N LYS A 5 9.34 3.13 -6.32
CA LYS A 5 10.20 2.24 -7.10
C LYS A 5 10.44 0.95 -6.30
N ILE A 6 10.02 -0.20 -6.84
CA ILE A 6 10.29 -1.53 -6.29
C ILE A 6 11.15 -2.29 -7.29
N GLY A 7 12.43 -2.48 -6.95
CA GLY A 7 13.42 -2.98 -7.89
C GLY A 7 13.54 -2.05 -9.10
N ASP A 8 13.30 -2.57 -10.30
CA ASP A 8 13.30 -1.81 -11.54
C ASP A 8 11.92 -1.35 -12.00
N LYS A 9 10.86 -1.63 -11.24
CA LYS A 9 9.48 -1.27 -11.59
C LYS A 9 8.99 -0.08 -10.77
N TRP A 10 8.17 0.75 -11.39
CA TRP A 10 7.44 1.82 -10.73
C TRP A 10 6.00 1.40 -10.46
N GLN A 11 5.45 1.87 -9.35
CA GLN A 11 4.04 1.71 -9.00
C GLN A 11 3.52 2.99 -8.34
N PHE A 12 2.20 3.21 -8.35
CA PHE A 12 1.62 4.25 -7.52
C PHE A 12 1.69 3.85 -6.04
N GLY A 13 1.88 4.84 -5.17
CA GLY A 13 1.97 4.59 -3.72
C GLY A 13 0.66 4.12 -3.09
N ASN A 14 -0.48 4.44 -3.71
CA ASN A 14 -1.83 4.02 -3.31
C ASN A 14 -2.84 4.33 -4.44
N GLU A 15 -4.10 3.89 -4.28
CA GLU A 15 -5.19 4.16 -5.23
C GLU A 15 -5.48 5.65 -5.42
N PHE A 16 -5.37 6.48 -4.38
CA PHE A 16 -5.61 7.91 -4.48
C PHE A 16 -4.63 8.60 -5.45
N GLU A 17 -3.36 8.17 -5.47
CA GLU A 17 -2.36 8.71 -6.40
C GLU A 17 -2.63 8.32 -7.86
N LEU A 18 -3.07 7.08 -8.09
CA LEU A 18 -3.54 6.62 -9.39
C LEU A 18 -4.75 7.45 -9.84
N GLU A 19 -5.74 7.61 -8.97
CA GLU A 19 -6.96 8.38 -9.22
C GLU A 19 -6.68 9.85 -9.53
N GLU A 20 -5.79 10.51 -8.78
CA GLU A 20 -5.36 11.88 -9.05
C GLU A 20 -4.80 12.05 -10.47
N ILE A 21 -3.97 11.10 -10.91
CA ILE A 21 -3.33 11.15 -12.23
C ILE A 21 -4.32 10.86 -13.34
N VAL A 22 -5.16 9.83 -13.18
CA VAL A 22 -6.22 9.52 -14.14
C VAL A 22 -7.17 10.71 -14.27
N TRP A 23 -7.70 11.23 -13.15
CA TRP A 23 -8.64 12.35 -13.12
C TRP A 23 -8.14 13.59 -13.86
N LYS A 24 -6.91 14.03 -13.57
CA LYS A 24 -6.31 15.22 -14.21
C LYS A 24 -6.08 15.06 -15.70
N ASN A 25 -5.95 13.82 -16.16
CA ASN A 25 -5.60 13.50 -17.54
C ASN A 25 -6.70 12.77 -18.30
N LEU A 26 -7.94 12.69 -17.78
CA LEU A 26 -9.07 12.03 -18.43
C LEU A 26 -9.26 12.45 -19.91
N PRO A 27 -9.18 13.75 -20.27
CA PRO A 27 -9.33 14.15 -21.67
C PRO A 27 -8.22 13.59 -22.57
N ARG A 28 -7.00 13.44 -22.05
CA ARG A 28 -5.85 12.95 -22.81
C ARG A 28 -5.77 11.43 -22.84
N LEU A 29 -6.12 10.78 -21.74
CA LEU A 29 -6.03 9.33 -21.56
C LEU A 29 -7.16 8.58 -22.26
N LEU A 30 -8.39 9.10 -22.14
CA LEU A 30 -9.59 8.37 -22.53
C LEU A 30 -10.56 9.19 -23.40
N ASN A 31 -10.19 10.44 -23.75
CA ASN A 31 -11.08 11.38 -24.41
C ASN A 31 -12.38 11.62 -23.62
N LEU A 32 -12.28 11.70 -22.30
CA LEU A 32 -13.41 11.89 -21.39
C LEU A 32 -13.35 13.24 -20.67
N LYS A 33 -14.51 13.87 -20.47
CA LYS A 33 -14.66 15.08 -19.65
C LYS A 33 -14.88 14.68 -18.18
N PRO A 34 -14.08 15.19 -17.23
CA PRO A 34 -14.33 14.95 -15.80
C PRO A 34 -15.71 15.48 -15.37
N PHE A 35 -16.47 14.71 -14.56
CA PHE A 35 -17.80 15.10 -14.08
C PHE A 35 -17.90 15.12 -12.56
N LYS A 36 -17.71 13.97 -11.89
CA LYS A 36 -17.67 13.87 -10.42
C LYS A 36 -16.60 12.88 -9.99
N ARG A 37 -16.07 13.07 -8.79
CA ARG A 37 -15.02 12.21 -8.21
C ARG A 37 -15.41 11.80 -6.80
N GLN A 38 -15.08 10.57 -6.41
CA GLN A 38 -15.47 9.96 -5.13
C GLN A 38 -16.97 10.15 -4.86
N PHE A 39 -17.81 9.90 -5.88
CA PHE A 39 -19.23 10.20 -5.82
C PHE A 39 -19.97 9.16 -4.99
N GLN A 40 -20.55 9.61 -3.88
CA GLN A 40 -21.29 8.74 -2.99
C GLN A 40 -22.72 8.50 -3.51
N ILE A 41 -23.10 7.24 -3.66
CA ILE A 41 -24.43 6.84 -4.07
C ILE A 41 -24.86 5.55 -3.37
N ARG A 42 -26.00 5.59 -2.65
CA ARG A 42 -26.58 4.44 -1.93
C ARG A 42 -25.56 3.70 -1.05
N GLY A 43 -24.72 4.44 -0.33
CA GLY A 43 -23.70 3.88 0.56
C GLY A 43 -22.45 3.32 -0.15
N GLN A 44 -22.37 3.44 -1.47
CA GLN A 44 -21.19 3.14 -2.28
C GLN A 44 -20.49 4.42 -2.69
N ILE A 45 -19.21 4.34 -3.08
CA ILE A 45 -18.41 5.47 -3.56
C ILE A 45 -17.85 5.07 -4.92
N CYS A 46 -18.25 5.78 -5.98
CA CYS A 46 -17.66 5.60 -7.30
C CYS A 46 -16.39 6.45 -7.38
N ASP A 47 -15.27 5.87 -7.82
CA ASP A 47 -14.00 6.60 -7.91
C ASP A 47 -14.13 7.82 -8.83
N ILE A 48 -14.49 7.59 -10.09
CA ILE A 48 -14.62 8.65 -11.09
C ILE A 48 -15.90 8.46 -11.91
N LEU A 49 -16.66 9.55 -12.02
CA LEU A 49 -17.69 9.74 -13.03
C LEU A 49 -17.18 10.76 -14.05
N ALA A 50 -17.34 10.43 -15.33
CA ALA A 50 -16.97 11.26 -16.46
C ALA A 50 -18.08 11.27 -17.52
N LEU A 51 -17.93 12.12 -18.52
CA LEU A 51 -18.82 12.20 -19.68
C LEU A 51 -18.01 12.01 -20.94
N ASP A 52 -18.54 11.24 -21.89
CA ASP A 52 -18.00 11.22 -23.24
C ASP A 52 -18.52 12.39 -24.08
N ASP A 53 -18.14 12.43 -25.35
CA ASP A 53 -18.51 13.47 -26.29
C ASP A 53 -20.02 13.51 -26.61
N GLN A 54 -20.77 12.43 -26.31
CA GLN A 54 -22.24 12.39 -26.40
C GLN A 54 -22.96 12.66 -25.07
N GLN A 55 -22.27 13.17 -24.04
CA GLN A 55 -22.83 13.36 -22.69
C GLN A 55 -23.33 12.07 -22.01
N ARG A 56 -22.84 10.90 -22.45
CA ARG A 56 -23.16 9.63 -21.78
C ARG A 56 -22.32 9.50 -20.53
N LEU A 57 -22.93 8.98 -19.48
CA LEU A 57 -22.23 8.74 -18.23
C LEU A 57 -21.20 7.62 -18.40
N VAL A 58 -19.97 7.90 -17.95
CA VAL A 58 -18.89 6.92 -17.87
C VAL A 58 -18.48 6.74 -16.41
N VAL A 59 -18.48 5.49 -15.94
CA VAL A 59 -18.00 5.13 -14.61
C VAL A 59 -16.63 4.49 -14.76
N ILE A 60 -15.67 4.98 -14.01
CA ILE A 60 -14.31 4.45 -13.99
C ILE A 60 -14.00 4.01 -12.56
N GLU A 61 -13.75 2.71 -12.39
CA GLU A 61 -13.29 2.13 -11.13
C GLU A 61 -11.80 1.82 -11.23
N LEU A 62 -11.05 2.22 -10.22
CA LEU A 62 -9.59 2.10 -10.19
C LEU A 62 -9.18 1.08 -9.13
N LYS A 63 -8.13 0.31 -9.42
CA LYS A 63 -7.45 -0.52 -8.42
C LYS A 63 -5.96 -0.38 -8.59
N ASN A 64 -5.24 -0.12 -7.51
CA ASN A 64 -3.76 -0.03 -7.55
C ASN A 64 -3.06 -1.40 -7.42
N VAL A 65 -3.84 -2.46 -7.21
CA VAL A 65 -3.41 -3.86 -7.15
C VAL A 65 -4.43 -4.72 -7.88
N GLU A 66 -4.10 -5.97 -8.14
CA GLU A 66 -5.09 -6.92 -8.66
C GLU A 66 -6.26 -7.08 -7.69
N ASP A 67 -7.48 -7.01 -8.21
CA ASP A 67 -8.72 -7.18 -7.45
C ASP A 67 -9.62 -8.22 -8.12
N ARG A 68 -10.44 -8.89 -7.29
CA ARG A 68 -11.36 -9.94 -7.74
C ARG A 68 -12.80 -9.46 -7.90
N TYR A 69 -13.12 -8.24 -7.44
CA TYR A 69 -14.49 -7.76 -7.24
C TYR A 69 -14.85 -6.53 -8.07
N VAL A 70 -13.93 -6.03 -8.91
CA VAL A 70 -14.11 -4.81 -9.71
C VAL A 70 -15.30 -4.89 -10.66
N ALA A 71 -15.55 -6.05 -11.28
CA ALA A 71 -16.71 -6.26 -12.16
C ALA A 71 -18.03 -6.17 -11.38
N GLN A 72 -18.09 -6.77 -10.19
CA GLN A 72 -19.25 -6.73 -9.30
C GLN A 72 -19.46 -5.31 -8.75
N GLN A 73 -18.40 -4.56 -8.46
CA GLN A 73 -18.49 -3.15 -8.05
C GLN A 73 -19.12 -2.31 -9.15
N LEU A 74 -18.58 -2.37 -10.37
CA LEU A 74 -19.12 -1.65 -11.52
C LEU A 74 -20.58 -2.02 -11.80
N THR A 75 -20.95 -3.29 -11.64
CA THR A 75 -22.35 -3.75 -11.77
C THR A 75 -23.27 -3.07 -10.75
N ARG A 76 -22.83 -2.97 -9.49
CA ARG A 76 -23.62 -2.29 -8.44
C ARG A 76 -23.69 -0.79 -8.64
N TYR A 77 -22.64 -0.15 -9.17
CA TYR A 77 -22.67 1.27 -9.51
C TYR A 77 -23.61 1.55 -10.66
N TYR A 78 -23.56 0.72 -11.72
CA TYR A 78 -24.49 0.80 -12.83
C TYR A 78 -25.94 0.80 -12.34
N ASN A 79 -26.31 -0.18 -11.50
CA ASN A 79 -27.66 -0.26 -10.95
C ASN A 79 -28.01 0.98 -10.12
N ALA A 80 -27.11 1.40 -9.21
CA ALA A 80 -27.36 2.55 -8.35
C ALA A 80 -27.55 3.85 -9.14
N LEU A 81 -26.71 4.08 -10.15
CA LEU A 81 -26.73 5.29 -10.99
C LEU A 81 -27.91 5.30 -11.95
N LYS A 82 -28.30 4.16 -12.52
CA LYS A 82 -29.49 4.09 -13.40
C LYS A 82 -30.77 4.44 -12.64
N GLU A 83 -30.85 4.11 -11.36
CA GLU A 83 -31.95 4.50 -10.49
C GLU A 83 -31.83 5.93 -9.93
N TYR A 84 -30.74 6.66 -10.21
CA TYR A 84 -30.49 8.01 -9.71
C TYR A 84 -30.96 9.06 -10.72
N ALA A 85 -32.19 9.54 -10.56
CA ALA A 85 -32.88 10.41 -11.51
C ALA A 85 -32.46 11.90 -11.48
N SER A 86 -31.27 12.26 -10.96
CA SER A 86 -30.95 13.66 -10.59
C SER A 86 -29.77 14.29 -11.34
N PHE A 87 -29.32 13.71 -12.45
CA PHE A 87 -28.29 14.35 -13.28
C PHE A 87 -28.93 15.15 -14.41
N GLU A 88 -29.03 16.47 -14.25
CA GLU A 88 -29.61 17.36 -15.28
C GLU A 88 -28.78 17.42 -16.58
N GLU A 89 -27.48 17.12 -16.50
CA GLU A 89 -26.52 17.23 -17.59
C GLU A 89 -26.21 15.89 -18.29
N VAL A 90 -26.83 14.79 -17.84
CA VAL A 90 -26.49 13.43 -18.28
C VAL A 90 -27.65 12.81 -19.04
N ASP A 91 -27.36 12.28 -20.22
CA ASP A 91 -28.32 11.44 -20.94
C ASP A 91 -28.35 10.03 -20.33
N LEU A 92 -29.25 9.84 -19.37
CA LEU A 92 -29.48 8.56 -18.73
C LEU A 92 -30.32 7.60 -19.58
N GLU A 93 -30.83 7.97 -20.76
CA GLU A 93 -31.45 7.00 -21.67
C GLU A 93 -30.39 6.10 -22.30
N GLN A 94 -29.18 6.63 -22.49
CA GLN A 94 -28.05 5.86 -22.99
C GLN A 94 -27.47 4.91 -21.93
N PRO A 95 -26.90 3.76 -22.35
CA PRO A 95 -26.26 2.85 -21.42
C PRO A 95 -25.03 3.52 -20.81
N ILE A 96 -24.89 3.39 -19.49
CA ILE A 96 -23.73 3.88 -18.76
C ILE A 96 -22.51 3.05 -19.18
N ARG A 97 -21.46 3.70 -19.66
CA ARG A 97 -20.19 3.06 -20.03
C ARG A 97 -19.40 2.72 -18.78
N LEU A 98 -18.83 1.52 -18.71
CA LEU A 98 -18.13 1.02 -17.52
C LEU A 98 -16.67 0.70 -17.86
N ILE A 99 -15.73 1.29 -17.12
CA ILE A 99 -14.29 1.10 -17.31
C ILE A 99 -13.68 0.65 -15.98
N ALA A 100 -12.93 -0.45 -16.00
CA ALA A 100 -12.06 -0.86 -14.92
C ALA A 100 -10.60 -0.60 -15.31
N ILE A 101 -9.84 0.07 -14.44
CA ILE A 101 -8.41 0.32 -14.63
C ILE A 101 -7.63 -0.28 -13.47
N THR A 102 -6.84 -1.33 -13.75
CA THR A 102 -6.09 -2.09 -12.74
C THR A 102 -4.69 -2.44 -13.27
N PRO A 103 -3.69 -2.82 -12.44
CA PRO A 103 -2.39 -3.25 -12.99
C PRO A 103 -2.48 -4.63 -13.68
N SER A 104 -3.37 -5.49 -13.19
CA SER A 104 -3.71 -6.79 -13.77
C SER A 104 -5.12 -7.19 -13.37
N PHE A 105 -5.71 -8.16 -14.09
CA PHE A 105 -7.04 -8.68 -13.81
C PHE A 105 -6.98 -10.14 -13.38
N HIS A 106 -7.66 -10.44 -12.28
CA HIS A 106 -7.82 -11.82 -11.81
C HIS A 106 -8.71 -12.62 -12.78
N GLN A 107 -8.47 -13.93 -12.87
CA GLN A 107 -9.24 -14.83 -13.75
C GLN A 107 -10.75 -14.82 -13.46
N ASP A 108 -11.14 -14.63 -12.20
CA ASP A 108 -12.54 -14.50 -11.80
C ASP A 108 -13.18 -13.27 -12.43
N THR A 109 -12.54 -12.11 -12.37
CA THR A 109 -13.01 -10.88 -13.02
C THR A 109 -13.14 -11.06 -14.53
N LEU A 110 -12.16 -11.71 -15.17
CA LEU A 110 -12.24 -12.02 -16.60
C LEU A 110 -13.44 -12.93 -16.92
N THR A 111 -13.71 -13.90 -16.05
CA THR A 111 -14.86 -14.81 -16.17
C THR A 111 -16.18 -14.06 -15.99
N ASP A 112 -16.27 -13.22 -14.97
CA ASP A 112 -17.44 -12.39 -14.69
C ASP A 112 -17.76 -11.46 -15.87
N CYS A 113 -16.74 -10.78 -16.42
CA CYS A 113 -16.91 -9.93 -17.59
C CYS A 113 -17.29 -10.73 -18.85
N LYS A 114 -16.75 -11.95 -19.02
CA LYS A 114 -17.07 -12.81 -20.18
C LYS A 114 -18.54 -13.23 -20.21
N TYR A 115 -19.17 -13.42 -19.05
CA TYR A 115 -20.56 -13.86 -18.94
C TYR A 115 -21.52 -12.75 -18.47
N SER A 116 -21.02 -11.52 -18.32
CA SER A 116 -21.81 -10.34 -17.98
C SER A 116 -22.62 -9.84 -19.19
N VAL A 117 -23.85 -9.36 -18.93
CA VAL A 117 -24.64 -8.62 -19.93
C VAL A 117 -24.22 -7.16 -20.04
N LEU A 118 -23.56 -6.62 -19.01
CA LEU A 118 -22.98 -5.29 -19.04
C LEU A 118 -21.65 -5.32 -19.77
N ASP A 119 -21.45 -4.38 -20.69
CA ASP A 119 -20.19 -4.22 -21.39
C ASP A 119 -19.19 -3.47 -20.49
N ILE A 120 -18.32 -4.23 -19.84
CA ILE A 120 -17.27 -3.71 -18.97
C ILE A 120 -15.95 -3.68 -19.75
N GLU A 121 -15.40 -2.49 -19.92
CA GLU A 121 -14.10 -2.28 -20.52
C GLU A 121 -13.00 -2.52 -19.49
N LEU A 122 -12.11 -3.44 -19.81
CA LEU A 122 -10.97 -3.79 -18.96
C LEU A 122 -9.72 -3.14 -19.55
N MET A 123 -9.08 -2.26 -18.77
CA MET A 123 -7.82 -1.63 -19.11
C MET A 123 -6.80 -1.95 -18.03
N SER A 124 -5.68 -2.54 -18.44
CA SER A 124 -4.54 -2.67 -17.54
C SER A 124 -3.69 -1.40 -17.58
N PHE A 125 -2.93 -1.11 -16.54
CA PHE A 125 -1.94 -0.04 -16.58
C PHE A 125 -0.55 -0.49 -16.17
N GLN A 126 0.46 0.19 -16.70
CA GLN A 126 1.84 0.03 -16.28
C GLN A 126 2.57 1.38 -16.25
N LEU A 127 3.61 1.44 -15.42
CA LEU A 127 4.52 2.59 -15.36
C LEU A 127 5.87 2.19 -15.96
N GLU A 128 6.19 2.75 -17.13
CA GLU A 128 7.46 2.49 -17.82
C GLU A 128 8.38 3.70 -17.75
N ALA A 129 9.61 3.46 -17.28
CA ALA A 129 10.68 4.44 -17.37
C ALA A 129 11.36 4.30 -18.73
N LYS A 130 11.29 5.34 -19.56
CA LYS A 130 11.98 5.41 -20.87
C LYS A 130 12.91 6.61 -20.84
N ALA A 131 14.22 6.34 -20.88
CA ALA A 131 15.26 7.32 -20.60
C ALA A 131 15.03 8.00 -19.24
N ASP A 132 14.84 9.32 -19.22
CA ASP A 132 14.60 10.11 -18.01
C ASP A 132 13.12 10.43 -17.78
N CYS A 133 12.21 9.86 -18.57
CA CYS A 133 10.77 10.12 -18.47
C CYS A 133 10.03 8.89 -17.92
N LEU A 134 8.99 9.14 -17.12
CA LEU A 134 8.06 8.11 -16.67
C LEU A 134 6.75 8.23 -17.44
N TYR A 135 6.25 7.10 -17.94
CA TYR A 135 5.02 7.02 -18.71
C TYR A 135 4.00 6.17 -17.97
N LEU A 136 2.77 6.64 -17.90
CA LEU A 136 1.61 5.80 -17.62
C LEU A 136 1.10 5.28 -18.94
N GLU A 137 1.05 3.97 -19.10
CA GLU A 137 0.46 3.32 -20.27
C GLU A 137 -0.80 2.60 -19.85
N LEU A 138 -1.92 2.94 -20.51
CA LEU A 138 -3.17 2.17 -20.41
C LEU A 138 -3.23 1.19 -21.57
N ILE A 139 -3.45 -0.09 -21.28
CA ILE A 139 -3.48 -1.19 -22.25
C ILE A 139 -4.86 -1.83 -22.20
N GLY A 140 -5.67 -1.60 -23.24
CA GLY A 140 -7.02 -2.17 -23.36
C GLY A 140 -7.00 -3.68 -23.66
N ALA A 141 -7.84 -4.45 -22.96
CA ALA A 141 -7.87 -5.91 -23.09
C ALA A 141 -8.43 -6.42 -24.43
N ARG A 142 -9.29 -5.64 -25.12
CA ARG A 142 -9.98 -6.08 -26.35
C ARG A 142 -9.27 -5.70 -27.65
N GLU A 143 -8.52 -4.60 -27.64
CA GLU A 143 -7.90 -4.05 -28.86
C GLU A 143 -6.39 -3.90 -28.75
N GLY A 144 -5.80 -4.17 -27.57
CA GLY A 144 -4.39 -3.90 -27.33
C GLY A 144 -4.04 -2.41 -27.42
N THR A 145 -5.04 -1.53 -27.37
CA THR A 145 -4.87 -0.07 -27.47
C THR A 145 -3.99 0.39 -26.33
N ILE A 146 -2.80 0.89 -26.67
CA ILE A 146 -1.87 1.51 -25.74
C ILE A 146 -2.07 3.02 -25.83
N THR A 147 -2.56 3.63 -24.75
CA THR A 147 -2.56 5.09 -24.63
C THR A 147 -1.41 5.50 -23.70
N PRO A 148 -0.29 5.99 -24.23
CA PRO A 148 0.80 6.50 -23.40
C PRO A 148 0.50 7.92 -22.96
N LEU A 149 0.64 8.17 -21.66
CA LEU A 149 0.66 9.50 -21.07
C LEU A 149 2.04 9.75 -20.49
N LEU A 150 2.74 10.75 -21.02
CA LEU A 150 3.91 11.30 -20.36
C LEU A 150 3.47 11.87 -19.02
N ILE A 151 3.94 11.25 -17.93
CA ILE A 151 3.86 11.87 -16.62
C ILE A 151 4.98 12.91 -16.60
N GLN A 152 4.63 14.16 -16.92
CA GLN A 152 5.60 15.26 -16.87
C GLN A 152 6.27 15.28 -15.50
N GLN A 153 7.59 15.08 -15.54
CA GLN A 153 8.44 14.93 -14.37
C GLN A 153 8.46 16.17 -13.48
N GLU A 154 7.88 17.29 -13.92
CA GLU A 154 7.63 18.52 -13.13
C GLU A 154 6.83 18.25 -11.85
N SER A 155 6.22 17.07 -11.71
CA SER A 155 5.67 16.60 -10.45
C SER A 155 5.89 15.11 -10.18
N ILE A 156 7.02 14.54 -10.65
CA ILE A 156 7.77 13.69 -9.72
C ILE A 156 8.35 14.68 -8.73
N SER A 157 7.52 15.04 -7.74
CA SER A 157 8.11 15.07 -6.42
C SER A 157 8.66 13.66 -6.26
N LEU A 158 9.97 13.47 -6.52
CA LEU A 158 10.84 13.00 -5.46
C LEU A 158 10.27 13.78 -4.30
N GLN A 159 9.40 13.18 -3.47
CA GLN A 159 8.84 13.87 -2.30
C GLN A 159 10.00 14.72 -1.84
N THR A 160 9.90 16.07 -1.84
CA THR A 160 11.03 16.89 -1.37
C THR A 160 11.42 16.22 -0.08
N ALA A 161 12.54 15.48 -0.08
CA ALA A 161 12.67 14.27 0.73
C ALA A 161 12.25 14.70 2.11
N ILE A 162 11.15 14.15 2.67
CA ILE A 162 10.54 14.71 3.90
C ILE A 162 11.72 14.98 4.80
N PRO A 163 12.11 16.25 5.07
CA PRO A 163 13.51 16.51 5.41
C PRO A 163 13.80 15.78 6.71
N ILE A 164 14.59 14.70 6.56
CA ILE A 164 14.81 13.77 7.65
C ILE A 164 15.90 14.44 8.48
N PRO A 165 15.60 14.84 9.73
CA PRO A 165 16.62 15.47 10.55
C PRO A 165 17.77 14.50 10.77
N GLU A 166 18.94 15.02 11.12
CA GLU A 166 20.07 14.20 11.55
C GLU A 166 19.64 13.20 12.65
N PRO A 167 20.20 11.98 12.66
CA PRO A 167 19.91 11.02 13.70
C PRO A 167 20.16 11.60 15.10
N PRO A 168 19.27 11.35 16.07
CA PRO A 168 19.41 11.87 17.41
C PRO A 168 20.67 11.26 18.04
N ARG A 169 21.42 12.05 18.80
CA ARG A 169 22.65 11.59 19.48
C ARG A 169 22.43 10.30 20.28
N LYS A 170 21.24 10.12 20.84
CA LYS A 170 20.85 8.89 21.53
C LYS A 170 20.91 7.65 20.64
N LEU A 171 20.40 7.73 19.42
CA LEU A 171 20.44 6.64 18.45
C LEU A 171 21.88 6.35 18.03
N LEU A 172 22.66 7.38 17.74
CA LEU A 172 24.07 7.25 17.41
C LEU A 172 24.87 6.59 18.54
N ASN A 173 24.64 6.99 19.79
CA ASN A 173 25.26 6.37 20.96
C ASN A 173 24.84 4.89 21.10
N TRP A 174 23.58 4.56 20.84
CA TRP A 174 23.11 3.18 20.89
C TRP A 174 23.74 2.30 19.82
N LEU A 175 24.00 2.86 18.64
CA LEU A 175 24.61 2.17 17.50
C LEU A 175 26.15 2.24 17.48
N SER A 176 26.79 2.94 18.42
CA SER A 176 28.25 3.13 18.44
C SER A 176 29.07 1.83 18.58
N HIS A 177 28.43 0.76 19.07
CA HIS A 177 29.00 -0.58 19.16
C HIS A 177 28.25 -1.61 18.32
N ALA A 178 27.30 -1.16 17.49
CA ALA A 178 26.55 -2.03 16.60
C ALA A 178 27.44 -2.54 15.47
N SER A 179 27.08 -3.69 14.89
CA SER A 179 27.69 -4.13 13.64
C SER A 179 27.31 -3.20 12.48
N ASP A 180 28.10 -3.17 11.41
CA ASP A 180 27.78 -2.38 10.21
C ASP A 180 26.42 -2.76 9.62
N ALA A 181 26.05 -4.05 9.66
CA ALA A 181 24.75 -4.53 9.22
C ALA A 181 23.61 -3.95 10.07
N GLU A 182 23.74 -3.99 11.40
CA GLU A 182 22.75 -3.45 12.34
C GLU A 182 22.64 -1.92 12.22
N PHE A 183 23.77 -1.23 12.06
CA PHE A 183 23.82 0.22 11.82
C PHE A 183 23.06 0.58 10.54
N ASN A 184 23.45 -0.03 9.41
CA ASN A 184 22.87 0.27 8.10
C ASN A 184 21.37 -0.07 8.06
N ALA A 185 20.97 -1.24 8.56
CA ALA A 185 19.57 -1.64 8.61
C ALA A 185 18.73 -0.66 9.47
N THR A 186 19.28 -0.18 10.58
CA THR A 186 18.59 0.79 11.45
C THR A 186 18.48 2.16 10.79
N MET A 187 19.52 2.62 10.08
CA MET A 187 19.46 3.88 9.32
C MET A 187 18.46 3.80 8.16
N MET A 188 18.47 2.71 7.38
CA MET A 188 17.50 2.50 6.31
C MET A 188 16.06 2.43 6.82
N LEU A 189 15.83 1.74 7.96
CA LEU A 189 14.53 1.71 8.62
C LEU A 189 14.10 3.13 9.01
N ARG A 190 14.98 3.89 9.66
CA ARG A 190 14.68 5.28 10.08
C ARG A 190 14.34 6.15 8.88
N GLU A 191 15.12 6.07 7.82
CA GLU A 191 14.91 6.80 6.58
C GLU A 191 13.55 6.47 5.98
N LYS A 192 13.25 5.17 5.83
CA LYS A 192 11.99 4.69 5.27
C LYS A 192 10.78 5.12 6.10
N VAL A 193 10.86 5.04 7.43
CA VAL A 193 9.77 5.40 8.33
C VAL A 193 9.50 6.91 8.36
N LEU A 194 10.55 7.74 8.43
CA LEU A 194 10.41 9.19 8.46
C LEU A 194 10.08 9.78 7.08
N GLY A 195 10.53 9.13 6.01
CA GLY A 195 10.19 9.48 4.63
C GLY A 195 8.76 9.08 4.23
N PHE A 196 8.09 8.21 4.99
CA PHE A 196 6.78 7.68 4.58
C PHE A 196 5.65 8.72 4.64
N ASP A 197 5.51 9.44 5.76
CA ASP A 197 4.42 10.40 5.96
C ASP A 197 4.84 11.50 6.95
N LYS A 198 4.57 12.78 6.60
CA LYS A 198 4.94 13.96 7.40
C LYS A 198 4.37 13.99 8.83
N ARG A 199 3.34 13.18 9.10
CA ARG A 199 2.72 13.05 10.42
C ARG A 199 3.51 12.12 11.34
N ILE A 200 4.38 11.28 10.79
CA ILE A 200 5.29 10.42 11.55
C ILE A 200 6.42 11.29 12.09
N LYS A 201 6.60 11.26 13.40
CA LYS A 201 7.69 11.97 14.09
C LYS A 201 8.59 10.97 14.79
N GLU A 202 9.88 11.30 14.89
CA GLU A 202 10.83 10.64 15.77
C GLU A 202 10.73 11.24 17.17
N ILE A 203 10.29 10.42 18.14
CA ILE A 203 10.01 10.85 19.52
C ILE A 203 11.01 10.18 20.43
N ILE A 204 11.86 10.99 21.07
CA ILE A 204 12.91 10.52 21.95
C ILE A 204 12.38 10.44 23.39
N GLU A 205 12.27 9.22 23.93
CA GLU A 205 11.89 8.99 25.33
C GLU A 205 13.08 8.40 26.11
N PRO A 206 13.09 8.43 27.46
CA PRO A 206 14.24 7.98 28.26
C PRO A 206 14.70 6.54 27.97
N GLN A 207 13.78 5.63 27.62
CA GLN A 207 14.08 4.20 27.43
C GLN A 207 13.87 3.69 26.00
N ARG A 208 13.42 4.53 25.07
CA ARG A 208 13.08 4.14 23.70
C ARG A 208 13.06 5.33 22.75
N ILE A 209 13.11 5.04 21.46
CA ILE A 209 12.82 5.99 20.38
C ILE A 209 11.58 5.47 19.66
N VAL A 210 10.55 6.30 19.53
CA VAL A 210 9.27 5.92 18.95
C VAL A 210 9.04 6.68 17.66
N TYR A 211 8.56 5.99 16.63
CA TYR A 211 8.17 6.59 15.36
C TYR A 211 6.65 6.48 15.18
N GLY A 212 5.97 7.61 15.00
CA GLY A 212 4.54 7.64 14.73
C GLY A 212 3.91 9.02 14.92
N ARG A 213 2.58 9.08 14.90
CA ARG A 213 1.82 10.30 15.21
C ARG A 213 1.65 10.39 16.73
N GLY A 214 2.68 10.88 17.41
CA GLY A 214 2.74 10.83 18.87
C GLY A 214 2.94 9.40 19.39
N ILE A 215 2.89 9.24 20.71
CA ILE A 215 3.10 7.94 21.38
C ILE A 215 1.87 7.02 21.35
N THR A 216 0.70 7.53 20.96
CA THR A 216 -0.58 6.79 20.97
C THR A 216 -0.84 6.03 19.67
N LYS A 217 -0.18 6.43 18.57
CA LYS A 217 -0.26 5.78 17.26
C LYS A 217 1.15 5.51 16.70
N PRO A 218 1.95 4.67 17.37
CA PRO A 218 3.28 4.28 16.90
C PRO A 218 3.19 3.28 15.74
N CYS A 219 4.15 3.33 14.83
CA CYS A 219 4.40 2.31 13.80
C CYS A 219 5.66 1.50 14.10
N CYS A 220 6.68 2.15 14.67
CA CYS A 220 7.94 1.56 15.05
C CYS A 220 8.43 2.08 16.41
N GLU A 221 9.17 1.24 17.13
CA GLU A 221 9.90 1.61 18.34
C GLU A 221 11.28 0.93 18.33
N LEU A 222 12.32 1.68 18.67
CA LEU A 222 13.67 1.18 18.97
C LEU A 222 13.91 1.27 20.47
N LYS A 223 14.44 0.19 21.05
CA LYS A 223 14.65 0.12 22.50
C LYS A 223 15.86 -0.74 22.83
N LYS A 224 16.73 -0.28 23.72
CA LYS A 224 17.74 -1.16 24.29
C LYS A 224 17.10 -2.22 25.19
N THR A 225 17.41 -3.48 24.94
CA THR A 225 16.93 -4.61 25.75
C THR A 225 18.11 -5.41 26.25
N GLY A 226 17.99 -5.98 27.45
CA GLY A 226 18.94 -7.03 27.88
C GLY A 226 18.84 -8.24 26.95
N ALA A 227 19.89 -9.05 26.88
CA ALA A 227 19.98 -10.22 26.01
C ALA A 227 18.77 -11.15 26.18
N PHE A 228 17.92 -11.22 25.15
CA PHE A 228 16.82 -12.18 25.06
C PHE A 228 17.07 -13.07 23.84
N GLY A 229 17.74 -14.22 24.05
CA GLY A 229 17.63 -15.51 23.35
C GLY A 229 17.60 -15.63 21.81
N PHE A 230 17.47 -14.55 21.05
CA PHE A 230 17.28 -14.54 19.59
C PHE A 230 18.19 -13.54 18.89
N THR A 231 18.72 -12.54 19.60
CA THR A 231 19.77 -11.67 19.06
C THR A 231 20.75 -11.35 20.19
N ASP A 232 22.04 -11.34 19.86
CA ASP A 232 23.07 -10.65 20.64
C ASP A 232 22.90 -9.11 20.53
N SER A 233 21.83 -8.62 19.87
CA SER A 233 21.64 -7.20 19.61
C SER A 233 21.19 -6.46 20.86
N GLU A 234 21.94 -5.40 21.18
CA GLU A 234 21.59 -4.49 22.26
C GLU A 234 20.37 -3.64 21.92
N LEU A 235 19.99 -3.53 20.63
CA LEU A 235 18.93 -2.66 20.14
C LEU A 235 17.76 -3.45 19.51
N ALA A 236 16.72 -3.69 20.30
CA ALA A 236 15.50 -4.33 19.81
C ALA A 236 14.63 -3.37 18.99
N ARG A 237 14.04 -3.93 17.92
CA ARG A 237 13.09 -3.25 17.04
C ARG A 237 11.70 -3.80 17.29
N PHE A 238 10.72 -2.91 17.41
CA PHE A 238 9.33 -3.27 17.57
C PHE A 238 8.49 -2.60 16.48
N PHE A 239 7.56 -3.35 15.91
CA PHE A 239 6.56 -2.84 14.97
C PHE A 239 5.14 -3.09 15.45
N TRP A 240 4.22 -2.23 15.03
CA TRP A 240 2.79 -2.45 15.22
C TRP A 240 2.23 -3.12 13.96
N LEU A 241 2.10 -4.44 14.04
CA LEU A 241 1.74 -5.30 12.92
C LEU A 241 0.36 -5.93 13.11
N PRO A 242 -0.33 -6.34 12.04
CA PRO A 242 -1.60 -7.03 12.15
C PRO A 242 -1.45 -8.33 12.94
N HIS A 243 -2.42 -8.62 13.80
CA HIS A 243 -2.39 -9.87 14.56
C HIS A 243 -2.59 -11.07 13.64
N PRO A 244 -1.73 -12.10 13.72
CA PRO A 244 -1.87 -13.27 12.86
C PRO A 244 -3.20 -14.03 13.04
N GLY A 245 -3.62 -14.28 14.27
CA GLY A 245 -4.97 -14.77 14.62
C GLY A 245 -6.13 -13.76 14.55
N GLY A 246 -5.94 -12.53 14.07
CA GLY A 246 -7.04 -11.58 13.80
C GLY A 246 -7.61 -10.75 14.98
N LYS A 247 -7.35 -11.05 16.26
CA LYS A 247 -7.79 -10.22 17.40
C LYS A 247 -6.79 -10.20 18.57
N PRO A 248 -6.44 -9.02 19.15
CA PRO A 248 -6.77 -7.65 18.71
C PRO A 248 -6.19 -7.35 17.31
N PRO A 249 -6.67 -6.35 16.56
CA PRO A 249 -6.30 -6.20 15.15
C PRO A 249 -4.81 -5.89 14.91
N VAL A 250 -4.15 -5.23 15.87
CA VAL A 250 -2.75 -4.82 15.76
C VAL A 250 -2.00 -5.14 17.05
N LEU A 251 -0.82 -5.75 16.94
CA LEU A 251 0.06 -6.11 18.04
C LEU A 251 1.39 -5.36 17.95
N ARG A 252 1.94 -5.00 19.12
CA ARG A 252 3.34 -4.58 19.25
C ARG A 252 4.21 -5.83 19.25
N MET A 253 4.96 -6.04 18.18
CA MET A 253 5.81 -7.21 17.96
C MET A 253 7.28 -6.83 17.92
N MET A 254 8.12 -7.55 18.67
CA MET A 254 9.56 -7.49 18.54
C MET A 254 10.00 -8.28 17.31
N ILE A 255 10.92 -7.73 16.55
CA ILE A 255 11.39 -8.33 15.29
C ILE A 255 12.70 -9.05 15.55
N GLY A 256 12.73 -10.34 15.24
CA GLY A 256 13.97 -11.12 15.13
C GLY A 256 14.45 -11.11 13.69
N THR A 257 15.74 -10.87 13.49
CA THR A 257 16.41 -10.89 12.18
C THR A 257 17.57 -11.88 12.20
N ASP A 258 18.08 -12.21 11.02
CA ASP A 258 19.35 -12.91 10.88
C ASP A 258 20.53 -11.94 11.09
N LYS A 259 21.77 -12.47 11.11
CA LYS A 259 22.97 -11.65 11.34
C LYS A 259 23.21 -10.60 10.24
N SER A 260 22.67 -10.80 9.04
CA SER A 260 22.78 -9.84 7.94
C SER A 260 21.76 -8.70 8.03
N GLU A 261 20.79 -8.79 8.96
CA GLU A 261 19.71 -7.82 9.14
C GLU A 261 18.78 -7.69 7.92
N GLN A 262 18.84 -8.64 6.99
CA GLN A 262 18.02 -8.63 5.78
C GLN A 262 16.76 -9.48 5.93
N SER A 263 16.86 -10.63 6.59
CA SER A 263 15.79 -11.61 6.70
C SER A 263 15.19 -11.61 8.10
N VAL A 264 13.87 -11.55 8.17
CA VAL A 264 13.12 -11.68 9.43
C VAL A 264 13.06 -13.15 9.79
N THR A 265 13.53 -13.50 10.98
CA THR A 265 13.54 -14.86 11.52
C THR A 265 12.34 -15.14 12.41
N GLY A 266 11.75 -14.10 13.01
CA GLY A 266 10.53 -14.25 13.79
C GLY A 266 9.93 -12.95 14.32
N LEU A 267 8.70 -13.07 14.82
CA LEU A 267 7.90 -12.01 15.43
C LEU A 267 7.54 -12.43 16.85
N LEU A 268 7.84 -11.61 17.85
CA LEU A 268 7.51 -11.89 19.25
C LEU A 268 6.49 -10.88 19.76
N TYR A 269 5.31 -11.33 20.19
CA TYR A 269 4.30 -10.43 20.76
C TYR A 269 4.72 -9.94 22.14
N CYS A 270 4.93 -8.62 22.25
CA CYS A 270 5.49 -7.95 23.42
C CYS A 270 4.59 -6.77 23.85
N PRO A 271 3.50 -7.01 24.60
CA PRO A 271 2.46 -6.00 24.84
C PRO A 271 2.87 -4.83 25.74
N LYS A 272 3.69 -5.06 26.76
CA LYS A 272 4.04 -4.04 27.79
C LYS A 272 5.54 -3.94 28.07
N SER A 273 6.33 -4.93 27.68
CA SER A 273 7.76 -5.01 27.96
C SER A 273 8.46 -5.74 26.81
N SER A 274 9.70 -6.16 27.03
CA SER A 274 10.44 -7.04 26.11
C SER A 274 10.15 -8.53 26.35
N ARG A 275 9.25 -8.88 27.29
CA ARG A 275 8.83 -10.27 27.51
C ARG A 275 7.80 -10.66 26.45
N SER A 276 8.11 -11.71 25.70
CA SER A 276 7.23 -12.29 24.70
C SER A 276 6.11 -13.11 25.33
N LYS A 277 4.89 -12.97 24.81
CA LYS A 277 3.77 -13.87 25.11
C LYS A 277 3.61 -14.96 24.07
N ASP A 278 3.75 -14.57 22.80
CA ASP A 278 3.60 -15.44 21.65
C ASP A 278 4.77 -15.23 20.69
N LEU A 279 5.08 -16.26 19.90
CA LEU A 279 6.18 -16.27 18.94
C LEU A 279 5.69 -16.86 17.61
N TRP A 280 5.98 -16.16 16.52
CA TRP A 280 5.85 -16.67 15.16
C TRP A 280 7.22 -16.70 14.48
N ARG A 281 7.54 -17.77 13.76
CA ARG A 281 8.82 -17.94 13.07
C ARG A 281 8.65 -17.95 11.56
N PHE A 282 9.64 -17.43 10.85
CA PHE A 282 9.74 -17.57 9.40
C PHE A 282 10.62 -18.77 9.02
N PRO A 283 10.42 -19.39 7.83
CA PRO A 283 9.37 -19.09 6.85
C PRO A 283 7.97 -19.50 7.33
N GLY A 284 6.94 -18.89 6.75
CA GLY A 284 5.56 -19.35 6.91
C GLY A 284 4.83 -18.91 8.19
N LEU A 285 5.44 -18.03 8.99
CA LEU A 285 4.82 -17.44 10.20
C LEU A 285 4.31 -18.50 11.20
N ASN A 286 5.08 -19.58 11.37
CA ASN A 286 4.72 -20.73 12.20
C ASN A 286 4.66 -20.35 13.68
N HIS A 287 3.52 -20.58 14.33
CA HIS A 287 3.34 -20.26 15.74
C HIS A 287 4.03 -21.29 16.65
N GLY A 288 4.83 -20.81 17.60
CA GLY A 288 5.62 -21.67 18.49
C GLY A 288 4.82 -22.44 19.53
N ILE A 289 3.55 -22.07 19.78
CA ILE A 289 2.67 -22.70 20.78
C ILE A 289 1.29 -22.94 20.13
N GLY A 290 1.19 -23.94 19.25
CA GLY A 290 -0.09 -24.39 18.65
C GLY A 290 -0.21 -24.13 17.14
N ASN A 291 -1.05 -24.95 16.48
CA ASN A 291 -1.19 -25.02 15.03
C ASN A 291 -2.05 -23.87 14.46
N TYR A 292 -1.47 -22.69 14.25
CA TYR A 292 -2.00 -21.77 13.24
C TYR A 292 -1.48 -22.21 11.88
N SER A 293 -2.30 -22.93 11.11
CA SER A 293 -1.89 -23.53 9.83
C SER A 293 -2.02 -22.59 8.62
N LYS A 294 -2.54 -21.37 8.81
CA LYS A 294 -2.73 -20.41 7.71
C LYS A 294 -2.14 -19.05 8.02
N ILE A 295 -1.28 -18.61 7.11
CA ILE A 295 -0.74 -17.25 7.10
C ILE A 295 -1.89 -16.29 6.81
N PRO A 296 -2.04 -15.22 7.60
CA PRO A 296 -3.08 -14.24 7.37
C PRO A 296 -2.86 -13.54 6.02
N ASP A 297 -3.94 -13.30 5.28
CA ASP A 297 -3.85 -12.72 3.92
C ASP A 297 -3.09 -11.38 3.88
N VAL A 298 -3.18 -10.59 4.96
CA VAL A 298 -2.47 -9.31 5.09
C VAL A 298 -0.94 -9.44 5.07
N TYR A 299 -0.37 -10.60 5.41
CA TYR A 299 1.08 -10.82 5.33
C TYR A 299 1.52 -11.28 3.94
N LYS A 300 0.66 -11.95 3.17
CA LYS A 300 1.04 -12.60 1.89
C LYS A 300 1.72 -11.67 0.88
N PRO A 301 1.30 -10.40 0.68
CA PRO A 301 1.98 -9.49 -0.25
C PRO A 301 3.43 -9.16 0.12
N PHE A 302 3.82 -9.41 1.38
CA PHE A 302 5.13 -9.06 1.93
C PHE A 302 6.07 -10.27 2.02
N LEU A 303 5.60 -11.44 1.61
CA LEU A 303 6.36 -12.68 1.62
C LEU A 303 6.89 -13.00 0.23
N ASP A 304 8.08 -13.60 0.17
CA ASP A 304 8.62 -14.16 -1.06
C ASP A 304 7.98 -15.53 -1.39
N LYS A 305 8.42 -16.14 -2.49
CA LYS A 305 7.92 -17.45 -2.94
C LYS A 305 8.21 -18.59 -1.95
N GLU A 306 9.19 -18.41 -1.09
CA GLU A 306 9.60 -19.36 -0.05
C GLU A 306 8.94 -19.04 1.31
N MET A 307 8.02 -18.07 1.33
CA MET A 307 7.33 -17.60 2.50
C MET A 307 8.24 -16.94 3.56
N ASN A 308 9.41 -16.44 3.14
CA ASN A 308 10.26 -15.59 3.97
C ASN A 308 9.81 -14.13 3.89
N CYS A 309 10.23 -13.32 4.87
CA CYS A 309 9.97 -11.90 4.88
C CYS A 309 11.28 -11.14 5.06
N SER A 310 11.50 -10.10 4.25
CA SER A 310 12.62 -9.18 4.46
C SER A 310 12.25 -8.13 5.52
N LEU A 311 13.25 -7.56 6.19
CA LEU A 311 13.01 -6.48 7.14
C LEU A 311 12.33 -5.28 6.45
N SER A 312 12.73 -4.96 5.22
CA SER A 312 12.16 -3.87 4.43
C SER A 312 10.66 -4.08 4.14
N ASN A 313 10.26 -5.29 3.75
CA ASN A 313 8.86 -5.62 3.50
C ASN A 313 8.03 -5.53 4.79
N LEU A 314 8.61 -5.95 5.92
CA LEU A 314 7.92 -5.87 7.20
C LEU A 314 7.72 -4.42 7.67
N VAL A 315 8.67 -3.53 7.37
CA VAL A 315 8.50 -2.08 7.56
C VAL A 315 7.33 -1.57 6.72
N ASP A 316 7.21 -1.98 5.47
CA ASP A 316 6.08 -1.57 4.61
C ASP A 316 4.74 -2.02 5.20
N LEU A 317 4.65 -3.26 5.68
CA LEU A 317 3.46 -3.75 6.36
C LEU A 317 3.12 -2.93 7.61
N ALA A 318 4.12 -2.57 8.43
CA ALA A 318 3.92 -1.72 9.61
C ALA A 318 3.42 -0.32 9.25
N LEU A 319 3.92 0.26 8.17
CA LEU A 319 3.52 1.58 7.67
C LEU A 319 2.11 1.56 7.06
N GLN A 320 1.76 0.54 6.27
CA GLN A 320 0.39 0.34 5.78
C GLN A 320 -0.60 0.15 6.94
N THR A 321 -0.24 -0.69 7.91
CA THR A 321 -1.03 -0.91 9.15
C THR A 321 -1.17 0.38 9.95
N TRP A 322 -0.14 1.23 9.94
CA TRP A 322 -0.22 2.56 10.55
C TRP A 322 -1.16 3.49 9.81
N GLN A 323 -1.11 3.55 8.49
CA GLN A 323 -1.96 4.41 7.67
C GLN A 323 -3.45 4.05 7.80
N GLN A 324 -3.77 2.75 7.80
CA GLN A 324 -5.13 2.25 7.97
C GLN A 324 -5.76 2.62 9.32
N ARG A 325 -4.97 2.97 10.34
CA ARG A 325 -5.50 3.43 11.66
C ARG A 325 -6.05 4.87 11.63
N PHE A 326 -6.01 5.54 10.48
CA PHE A 326 -6.50 6.90 10.26
C PHE A 326 -7.57 7.03 9.17
N GLN A 327 -7.94 5.92 8.51
CA GLN A 327 -9.12 5.82 7.66
C GLN A 327 -10.35 5.57 8.52
#